data_AF-A0A6N9R125-F1
#
_entry.id   AF-A0A6N9R125-F1
#
_cell.length_a   1.000
_cell.length_b   1.000
_cell.length_c   1.000
_cell.angle_alpha   90.00
_cell.angle_beta   90.00
_cell.angle_gamma   90.00
#
_symmetry.space_group_name_H-M   'P 1'
#
loop_
_entity.id
_entity.type
_entity.pdbx_description
1 polymer ?
#
loop_
_entity_poly.entity_id
_entity_poly.type
_entity_poly.pdbx_seq_one_letter_code
_entity_poly.pdbx_strand_id
1 'polypeptide(L)'
;MWASVDDVRRRWMGSSWDFTEEQVQALLDDAEDAVRAAVPSVEADIASGVLPVARVVRVVCRVVLRVLRNPDGKRSTNVTTGPFSQNETYAGDNPGEVYLTDEDRRDLEGSRRRRRAFTVMPGGL
;
A
#
# COMPACT_ATOMS: atom_id res chain seq x y z
N MET A 1 8.30 -0.39 -12.93
CA MET A 1 7.19 0.51 -12.62
C MET A 1 5.87 -0.17 -12.95
N TRP A 2 5.00 -0.28 -11.96
CA TRP A 2 3.68 -0.88 -12.07
C TRP A 2 2.58 0.19 -12.18
N ALA A 3 2.73 1.35 -11.52
CA ALA A 3 1.74 2.43 -11.50
C ALA A 3 2.27 3.70 -12.16
N SER A 4 1.38 4.52 -12.72
CA SER A 4 1.72 5.77 -13.42
C SER A 4 1.13 7.01 -12.74
N VAL A 5 1.58 8.20 -13.15
CA VAL A 5 0.98 9.47 -12.69
C VAL A 5 -0.50 9.57 -13.09
N ASP A 6 -0.86 9.09 -14.28
CA ASP A 6 -2.27 9.03 -14.73
C ASP A 6 -3.11 8.11 -13.83
N ASP A 7 -2.56 6.98 -13.36
CA ASP A 7 -3.22 6.13 -12.38
C ASP A 7 -3.56 6.88 -11.08
N VAL A 8 -2.64 7.71 -10.59
CA VAL A 8 -2.86 8.53 -9.39
C VAL A 8 -3.90 9.60 -9.68
N ARG A 9 -3.78 10.33 -10.79
CA ARG A 9 -4.74 11.37 -11.21
C ARG A 9 -6.17 10.84 -11.33
N ARG A 10 -6.38 9.69 -11.96
CA ARG A 10 -7.71 9.05 -12.11
C ARG A 10 -8.36 8.67 -10.79
N ARG A 11 -7.57 8.50 -9.73
CA ARG A 11 -8.03 8.10 -8.39
C ARG A 11 -8.07 9.29 -7.42
N TRP A 12 -7.65 10.47 -7.85
CA TRP A 12 -7.73 11.70 -7.07
C TRP A 12 -9.17 12.17 -6.97
N MET A 13 -9.62 12.43 -5.75
CA MET A 13 -10.95 12.94 -5.42
C MET A 13 -10.85 14.22 -4.58
N GLY A 14 -9.68 14.85 -4.55
CA GLY A 14 -9.46 16.12 -3.84
C GLY A 14 -9.92 17.32 -4.65
N SER A 15 -10.04 18.47 -4.00
CA SER A 15 -10.60 19.71 -4.58
C SER A 15 -9.69 20.39 -5.60
N SER A 16 -8.36 20.30 -5.44
CA SER A 16 -7.37 20.83 -6.38
C SER A 16 -6.24 19.82 -6.59
N TRP A 17 -5.58 19.89 -7.74
CA TRP A 17 -4.38 19.13 -8.05
C TRP A 17 -3.24 20.13 -8.27
N ASP A 18 -2.47 20.37 -7.21
CA ASP A 18 -1.41 21.39 -7.21
C ASP A 18 0.00 20.77 -7.24
N PHE A 19 0.08 19.47 -7.59
CA PHE A 19 1.32 18.69 -7.60
C PHE A 19 1.88 18.58 -9.01
N THR A 20 3.20 18.73 -9.14
CA THR A 20 3.88 18.51 -10.42
C THR A 20 3.96 17.03 -10.75
N GLU A 21 4.19 16.72 -12.03
CA GLU A 21 4.33 15.34 -12.48
C GLU A 21 5.55 14.66 -11.84
N GLU A 22 6.64 15.41 -11.68
CA GLU A 22 7.90 14.95 -11.09
C GLU A 22 7.75 14.64 -9.60
N GLN A 23 6.98 15.44 -8.86
CA GLN A 23 6.68 15.18 -7.44
C GLN A 23 5.91 13.87 -7.27
N VAL A 24 4.91 13.64 -8.13
CA VAL A 24 4.09 12.42 -8.07
C VAL A 24 4.91 11.21 -8.51
N GLN A 25 5.78 11.39 -9.50
CA GLN A 25 6.71 10.36 -9.97
C GLN A 25 7.68 9.92 -8.87
N ALA A 26 8.27 10.87 -8.14
CA ALA A 26 9.16 10.55 -7.02
C ALA A 26 8.44 9.72 -5.94
N LEU A 27 7.21 10.11 -5.57
CA LEU A 27 6.41 9.36 -4.61
C LEU A 27 6.01 7.96 -5.11
N LEU A 28 5.81 7.80 -6.42
CA LEU A 28 5.57 6.49 -7.02
C LEU A 28 6.81 5.61 -6.92
N ASP A 29 7.99 6.15 -7.20
CA ASP A 29 9.26 5.42 -7.10
C ASP A 29 9.51 4.93 -5.67
N ASP A 30 9.34 5.82 -4.68
CA ASP A 30 9.45 5.50 -3.26
C ASP A 30 8.43 4.44 -2.83
N ALA A 31 7.18 4.54 -3.31
CA ALA A 31 6.12 3.59 -2.96
C ALA A 31 6.36 2.21 -3.55
N GLU A 32 6.91 2.13 -4.77
CA GLU A 32 7.29 0.86 -5.35
C GLU A 32 8.49 0.22 -4.64
N ASP A 33 9.48 1.01 -4.26
CA ASP A 33 10.61 0.52 -3.46
C ASP A 33 10.14 -0.04 -2.12
N ALA A 34 9.26 0.68 -1.41
CA ALA A 34 8.64 0.20 -0.18
C ALA A 34 7.89 -1.14 -0.37
N VAL A 35 7.19 -1.31 -1.49
CA VAL A 35 6.52 -2.58 -1.83
C VAL A 35 7.53 -3.70 -2.10
N ARG A 36 8.64 -3.43 -2.80
CA ARG A 36 9.72 -4.42 -3.03
C ARG A 36 10.38 -4.82 -1.73
N ALA A 37 10.64 -3.86 -0.83
CA ALA A 37 11.22 -4.11 0.48
C ALA A 37 10.28 -4.95 1.37
N ALA A 38 8.99 -4.62 1.39
CA ALA A 38 8.00 -5.34 2.19
C ALA A 38 7.67 -6.74 1.63
N VAL A 39 7.72 -6.90 0.30
CA VAL A 39 7.38 -8.14 -0.39
C VAL A 39 8.48 -8.48 -1.40
N PRO A 40 9.62 -9.07 -0.97
CA PRO A 40 10.75 -9.35 -1.86
C PRO A 40 10.42 -10.21 -3.08
N SER A 41 9.41 -11.08 -2.95
CA SER A 41 8.92 -11.94 -4.04
C SER A 41 7.84 -11.32 -4.93
N VAL A 42 7.55 -10.02 -4.81
CA VAL A 42 6.44 -9.35 -5.52
C VAL A 42 6.47 -9.57 -7.03
N GLU A 43 7.64 -9.45 -7.66
CA GLU A 43 7.78 -9.63 -9.12
C GLU A 43 7.49 -11.08 -9.54
N ALA A 44 8.02 -12.06 -8.79
CA ALA A 44 7.78 -13.48 -9.04
C ALA A 44 6.30 -13.84 -8.87
N ASP A 45 5.63 -13.24 -7.87
CA ASP A 45 4.21 -13.43 -7.63
C ASP A 45 3.34 -12.79 -8.71
N ILE A 46 3.73 -11.63 -9.24
CA ILE A 46 3.04 -11.03 -10.39
C ILE A 46 3.20 -11.93 -11.61
N ALA A 47 4.44 -12.34 -11.92
CA ALA A 47 4.74 -13.17 -13.09
C ALA A 47 4.02 -14.53 -13.06
N SER A 48 3.87 -15.12 -11.87
CA SER A 48 3.16 -16.39 -11.68
C SER A 48 1.63 -16.25 -11.58
N GLY A 49 1.08 -15.04 -11.69
CA GLY A 49 -0.36 -14.76 -11.58
C GLY A 49 -0.91 -14.90 -10.16
N VAL A 50 -0.04 -15.11 -9.18
CA VAL A 50 -0.35 -15.19 -7.76
C VAL A 50 -0.88 -13.85 -7.29
N LEU A 51 -0.15 -12.78 -7.56
CA LEU A 51 -0.50 -11.43 -7.16
C LEU A 51 -0.93 -10.65 -8.40
N PRO A 52 -2.22 -10.30 -8.54
CA PRO A 52 -2.66 -9.49 -9.67
C PRO A 52 -1.94 -8.14 -9.67
N VAL A 53 -1.30 -7.77 -10.78
CA VAL A 53 -0.63 -6.47 -10.93
C VAL A 53 -1.55 -5.30 -10.60
N ALA A 54 -2.84 -5.39 -10.97
CA ALA A 54 -3.85 -4.38 -10.64
C ALA A 54 -4.04 -4.15 -9.13
N ARG A 55 -3.74 -5.14 -8.30
CA ARG A 55 -3.73 -4.98 -6.84
C ARG A 55 -2.52 -4.18 -6.38
N VAL A 56 -1.34 -4.47 -6.93
CA VAL A 56 -0.10 -3.73 -6.63
C VAL A 56 -0.27 -2.26 -7.03
N VAL A 57 -0.77 -1.99 -8.24
CA VAL A 57 -1.10 -0.63 -8.70
C VAL A 57 -2.03 0.09 -7.72
N ARG A 58 -3.10 -0.59 -7.26
CA ARG A 58 -4.04 -0.02 -6.30
C ARG A 58 -3.37 0.35 -4.97
N VAL A 59 -2.48 -0.49 -4.45
CA VAL A 59 -1.77 -0.25 -3.19
C VAL A 59 -0.79 0.91 -3.37
N VAL A 60 0.04 0.89 -4.42
CA VAL A 60 0.98 1.97 -4.73
C VAL A 60 0.26 3.32 -4.85
N CYS A 61 -0.83 3.39 -5.63
CA CYS A 61 -1.63 4.61 -5.72
C CYS A 61 -2.23 5.04 -4.38
N ARG A 62 -2.70 4.10 -3.54
CA ARG A 62 -3.28 4.41 -2.22
C ARG A 62 -2.24 5.08 -1.32
N VAL A 63 -1.01 4.56 -1.33
CA VAL A 63 0.12 5.11 -0.57
C VAL A 63 0.46 6.52 -1.04
N VAL A 64 0.62 6.73 -2.35
CA VAL A 64 0.89 8.07 -2.91
C VAL A 64 -0.23 9.06 -2.59
N LEU A 65 -1.49 8.67 -2.79
CA LEU A 65 -2.65 9.51 -2.49
C LEU A 65 -2.72 9.89 -1.00
N ARG A 66 -2.25 9.01 -0.10
CA ARG A 66 -2.17 9.29 1.34
C ARG A 66 -1.20 10.43 1.62
N VAL A 67 -0.02 10.41 1.00
CA VAL A 67 0.98 11.49 1.11
C VAL A 67 0.44 12.78 0.50
N LEU A 68 -0.11 12.73 -0.72
CA LEU A 68 -0.64 13.91 -1.41
C LEU A 68 -1.82 14.57 -0.67
N ARG A 69 -2.63 13.81 0.07
CA ARG A 69 -3.71 14.38 0.89
C ARG A 69 -3.23 15.03 2.18
N ASN A 70 -2.02 14.70 2.63
CA ASN A 70 -1.45 15.23 3.85
C ASN A 70 0.08 15.43 3.71
N PRO A 71 0.51 16.34 2.81
CA PRO A 71 1.93 16.51 2.49
C PRO A 71 2.73 17.02 3.69
N ASP A 72 2.11 17.84 4.56
CA ASP A 72 2.72 18.34 5.80
C ASP A 72 2.82 17.27 6.90
N GLY A 73 2.30 16.05 6.68
CA GLY A 73 2.30 14.99 7.69
C GLY A 73 1.49 15.34 8.96
N LYS A 74 0.58 16.31 8.89
CA LYS A 74 -0.23 16.75 10.04
C LYS A 74 -1.06 15.57 10.53
N ARG A 75 -0.74 15.07 11.72
CA ARG A 75 -1.54 14.03 12.38
C ARG A 75 -2.91 14.60 12.66
N SER A 76 -3.95 14.09 12.01
CA SER A 76 -5.28 14.19 12.57
C SER A 76 -5.30 13.29 13.82
N THR A 77 -4.98 13.88 14.97
CA THR A 77 -5.15 13.25 16.28
C THR A 77 -6.65 13.13 16.54
N ASN A 78 -7.27 12.09 15.98
CA ASN A 78 -8.56 11.63 16.46
C ASN A 78 -8.74 10.13 16.14
N VAL A 79 -8.02 9.29 16.88
CA VAL A 79 -8.47 7.92 17.11
C VAL A 79 -8.38 7.67 18.61
N THR A 80 -9.39 8.16 19.33
CA THR A 80 -9.75 7.61 20.64
C THR A 80 -10.54 6.33 20.37
N THR A 81 -9.87 5.17 20.31
CA THR A 81 -10.53 3.86 20.28
C THR A 81 -9.80 2.88 21.19
N GLY A 82 -10.14 2.90 22.48
CA GLY A 82 -9.97 1.77 23.42
C GLY A 82 -8.54 1.31 23.74
N PRO A 83 -8.37 0.34 24.65
CA PRO A 83 -7.07 -0.05 25.23
C PRO A 83 -6.13 -0.81 24.26
N PHE A 84 -6.51 -0.98 22.99
CA PHE A 84 -5.60 -1.50 21.96
C PHE A 84 -4.93 -0.34 21.25
N SER A 85 -3.99 0.26 21.97
CA SER A 85 -3.02 1.20 21.42
C SER A 85 -2.07 0.40 20.51
N GLN A 86 -2.44 0.22 19.24
CA GLN A 86 -1.48 -0.17 18.22
C GLN A 86 -0.66 1.08 17.88
N ASN A 87 0.28 1.40 18.77
CA ASN A 87 1.30 2.42 18.56
C ASN A 87 2.31 1.94 17.52
N GLU A 88 1.87 1.63 16.30
CA GLU A 88 2.78 1.78 15.17
C GLU A 88 2.81 3.28 14.88
N THR A 89 3.86 3.93 15.40
CA THR A 89 4.24 5.28 15.03
C THR A 89 4.53 5.28 13.52
N TYR A 90 3.50 5.42 12.69
CA TYR A 90 3.62 5.72 11.26
C TYR A 90 4.03 7.19 11.14
N ALA A 91 5.26 7.43 11.53
CA ALA A 91 6.03 8.64 11.29
C ALA A 91 7.47 8.17 11.43
N GLY A 92 8.07 7.76 10.31
CA GLY A 92 9.51 7.96 10.23
C GLY A 92 9.77 9.46 10.35
N ASP A 93 11.00 9.81 10.67
CA ASP A 93 11.42 11.12 11.17
C ASP A 93 11.10 12.32 10.24
N ASN A 94 10.45 12.11 9.08
CA ASN A 94 10.20 13.09 8.04
C ASN A 94 8.69 13.26 7.71
N PRO A 95 8.14 14.48 7.73
CA PRO A 95 6.80 14.75 7.20
C PRO A 95 6.73 14.43 5.70
N GLY A 96 5.65 13.78 5.26
CA GLY A 96 5.44 13.41 3.84
C GLY A 96 6.09 12.08 3.43
N GLU A 97 6.58 11.27 4.37
CA GLU A 97 7.19 9.99 4.04
C GLU A 97 6.20 8.95 3.50
N VAL A 98 6.65 8.19 2.52
CA VAL A 98 5.94 7.07 1.93
C VAL A 98 6.01 5.86 2.87
N TYR A 99 4.85 5.33 3.27
CA TYR A 99 4.79 4.13 4.12
C TYR A 99 3.63 3.21 3.76
N LEU A 100 3.85 1.91 3.98
CA LEU A 100 2.83 0.87 3.86
C LEU A 100 2.14 0.64 5.21
N THR A 101 0.82 0.71 5.23
CA THR A 101 0.01 0.31 6.39
C THR A 101 -0.15 -1.21 6.47
N ASP A 102 -0.61 -1.72 7.60
CA ASP A 102 -1.03 -3.12 7.73
C ASP A 102 -2.08 -3.57 6.72
N GLU A 103 -3.00 -2.68 6.34
CA GLU A 103 -3.99 -2.98 5.29
C GLU A 103 -3.29 -3.16 3.93
N ASP A 104 -2.34 -2.28 3.60
CA ASP A 104 -1.56 -2.35 2.36
C ASP A 104 -0.79 -3.68 2.30
N ARG A 105 -0.12 -4.05 3.40
CA ARG A 105 0.61 -5.32 3.53
C ARG A 105 -0.33 -6.52 3.37
N ARG A 106 -1.50 -6.48 4.03
CA ARG A 106 -2.49 -7.56 3.95
C ARG A 106 -3.05 -7.73 2.53
N ASP A 107 -3.27 -6.63 1.80
CA ASP A 107 -3.72 -6.68 0.41
C ASP A 107 -2.67 -7.38 -0.48
N LEU A 108 -1.38 -7.06 -0.28
CA LEU A 108 -0.25 -7.67 -1.00
C LEU A 108 -0.06 -9.15 -0.62
N GLU A 109 -0.23 -9.52 0.65
CA GLU A 109 -0.13 -10.91 1.12
C GLU A 109 -1.34 -11.77 0.79
N GLY A 110 -2.52 -11.17 0.62
CA GLY A 110 -3.81 -11.85 0.57
C GLY A 110 -3.94 -12.89 -0.55
N SER A 111 -3.07 -12.87 -1.57
CA SER A 111 -3.04 -13.93 -2.59
C SER A 111 -2.35 -15.22 -2.10
N ARG A 112 -1.39 -15.13 -1.18
CA ARG A 112 -0.69 -16.28 -0.60
C ARG A 112 -1.58 -17.02 0.40
N ARG A 113 -2.35 -16.28 1.21
CA ARG A 113 -3.24 -16.86 2.22
C ARG A 113 -4.41 -17.64 1.61
N ARG A 114 -4.93 -17.22 0.44
CA ARG A 114 -6.03 -17.95 -0.26
C ARG A 114 -5.63 -19.30 -0.84
N ARG A 115 -4.33 -19.58 -0.99
CA ARG A 115 -3.83 -20.87 -1.52
C ARG A 115 -3.46 -21.89 -0.46
N ARG A 116 -3.56 -21.56 0.83
CA ARG A 116 -3.56 -22.55 1.90
C ARG A 116 -4.99 -23.08 2.06
N ALA A 117 -5.46 -23.80 1.05
CA ALA A 117 -6.64 -24.65 1.21
C ALA A 117 -6.29 -25.70 2.27
N PHE A 118 -7.01 -25.71 3.38
CA PHE A 118 -6.94 -26.79 4.34
C PHE A 118 -7.42 -28.06 3.64
N THR A 119 -6.50 -28.95 3.26
CA THR A 119 -6.86 -30.33 2.96
C THR A 119 -7.27 -30.96 4.29
N VAL A 120 -8.55 -30.82 4.65
CA VAL A 120 -9.17 -31.73 5.61
C VAL A 120 -9.27 -33.05 4.87
N MET A 121 -8.39 -34.00 5.20
CA MET A 121 -8.60 -35.39 4.83
C MET A 121 -9.75 -35.90 5.70
N PRO A 122 -10.90 -36.31 5.15
CA PRO A 122 -11.83 -37.12 5.90
C PRO A 122 -11.21 -38.52 6.01
N GLY A 123 -10.38 -38.72 7.04
CA GLY A 123 -9.93 -40.03 7.47
C GLY A 123 -11.10 -40.71 8.15
N GLY A 124 -11.79 -41.58 7.41
CA GLY A 124 -12.79 -42.47 7.97
C GLY A 124 -12.16 -43.50 8.91
N LEU A 125 -12.87 -43.77 10.00
CA LEU A 125 -12.94 -45.06 10.69
C LEU A 125 -14.28 -45.13 11.42
#